data_AF-A0A1D1ZD74-F1
#
_entry.id   AF-A0A1D1ZD74-F1
#
_cell.length_a   1.000
_cell.length_b   1.000
_cell.length_c   1.000
_cell.angle_alpha   90.00
_cell.angle_beta   90.00
_cell.angle_gamma   90.00
#
_symmetry.space_group_name_H-M   'P 1'
#
loop_
_entity.id
_entity.type
_entity.pdbx_description
1 polymer ?
#
loop_
_entity_poly.entity_id
_entity_poly.type
_entity_poly.pdbx_seq_one_letter_code
_entity_poly.pdbx_strand_id
1 'polypeptide(L)'
;CGSRNPPPSPLLAMDAHVAALYREAENETAAASDHHGWQKVTYPKRQRKAAPATPVPSDPRADPRPNGPSSNVFASVEKKAHDRRRALESAAAEAAAAAGAARSGAGAGHALDSDDDDEDSGAEGAPRTDGGAGEPKKVKKKKKAKKPKVTVAEAASKIDATDLAAFLVDVTGSYDSQTDIQMMRFADYFARSFSAVSASQFPWTKMFRESPVAKIIDVPICHISESVYKISVDWIAQRSTEALASFVLWSLDSILDDLAIQQATVKVSKKPVQQPSSKAQVAIFVILAMTLRRKPDVLYSILPTLRENPKYQGQDKLPVIIWVIGQASQGDPVVGMYAWVQNLLPQLYGKLSGNPQVRDLTLQLMERILSGPK
;
A
#
# COMPACT_ATOMS: atom_id res chain seq x y z
N CYS A 1 25.12 -15.63 76.14
CA CYS A 1 23.93 -15.78 75.28
C CYS A 1 23.80 -14.56 74.36
N GLY A 2 24.39 -14.63 73.17
CA GLY A 2 24.30 -13.55 72.17
C GLY A 2 23.25 -13.89 71.12
N SER A 3 22.16 -13.11 71.06
CA SER A 3 21.14 -13.21 70.01
C SER A 3 21.60 -12.39 68.81
N ARG A 4 21.83 -13.05 67.66
CA ARG A 4 22.07 -12.40 66.37
C ARG A 4 20.72 -12.18 65.68
N ASN A 5 20.42 -10.94 65.31
CA ASN A 5 19.29 -10.60 64.45
C ASN A 5 19.45 -11.25 63.06
N PRO A 6 18.35 -11.72 62.43
CA PRO A 6 18.39 -12.23 61.06
C PRO A 6 18.53 -11.07 60.04
N PRO A 7 19.13 -11.32 58.87
CA PRO A 7 19.29 -10.29 57.84
C PRO A 7 17.94 -9.94 57.19
N PRO A 8 17.74 -8.69 56.74
CA PRO A 8 16.50 -8.26 56.10
C PRO A 8 16.31 -8.92 54.73
N SER A 9 15.05 -9.21 54.40
CA SER A 9 14.62 -9.87 53.17
C SER A 9 14.92 -9.04 51.92
N PRO A 10 15.33 -9.67 50.80
CA PRO A 10 15.78 -8.97 49.59
C PRO A 10 14.72 -8.14 48.86
N LEU A 11 13.43 -8.36 49.15
CA LEU A 11 12.32 -7.59 48.56
C LEU A 11 12.23 -6.15 49.10
N LEU A 12 12.56 -5.91 50.37
CA LEU A 12 12.54 -4.55 50.96
C LEU A 12 13.75 -3.71 50.54
N ALA A 13 14.85 -4.35 50.14
CA ALA A 13 16.03 -3.66 49.63
C ALA A 13 15.85 -3.15 48.18
N MET A 14 15.04 -3.85 47.37
CA MET A 14 14.73 -3.43 46.00
C MET A 14 13.80 -2.20 45.98
N ASP A 15 12.81 -2.13 46.88
CA ASP A 15 11.92 -0.96 46.97
C ASP A 15 12.65 0.30 47.44
N ALA A 16 13.61 0.18 48.37
CA ALA A 16 14.43 1.30 48.81
C ALA A 16 15.38 1.82 47.70
N HIS A 17 15.87 0.92 46.83
CA HIS A 17 16.74 1.29 45.71
C HIS A 17 15.95 1.93 44.55
N VAL A 18 14.75 1.42 44.26
CA VAL A 18 13.84 2.03 43.27
C VAL A 18 13.36 3.41 43.75
N ALA A 19 13.05 3.58 45.03
CA ALA A 19 12.68 4.88 45.59
C ALA A 19 13.85 5.89 45.64
N ALA A 20 15.10 5.43 45.72
CA ALA A 20 16.29 6.28 45.61
C ALA A 20 16.56 6.72 44.16
N LEU A 21 16.38 5.81 43.19
CA LEU A 21 16.54 6.12 41.76
C LEU A 21 15.50 7.11 41.23
N TYR A 22 14.27 7.08 41.77
CA TYR A 22 13.27 8.10 41.44
C TYR A 22 13.58 9.48 42.04
N ARG A 23 14.26 9.54 43.19
CA ARG A 23 14.60 10.79 43.88
C ARG A 23 15.89 11.45 43.33
N GLU A 24 16.81 10.66 42.77
CA GLU A 24 17.95 11.19 41.99
C GLU A 24 17.52 11.71 40.61
N ALA A 25 16.54 11.08 39.95
CA ALA A 25 16.01 11.55 38.67
C ALA A 25 15.23 12.88 38.76
N GLU A 26 14.61 13.19 39.90
CA GLU A 26 13.96 14.48 40.13
C GLU A 26 14.96 15.62 40.44
N ASN A 27 16.19 15.29 40.88
CA ASN A 27 17.22 16.30 41.20
C ASN A 27 18.14 16.62 40.00
N GLU A 28 18.32 15.68 39.05
CA GLU A 28 19.08 15.91 37.81
C GLU A 28 18.29 16.70 36.74
N THR A 29 16.97 16.82 36.88
CA THR A 29 16.13 17.60 35.95
C THR A 29 16.05 19.09 36.29
N ALA A 30 16.70 19.55 37.37
CA ALA A 30 16.75 20.96 37.78
C ALA A 30 17.99 21.73 37.26
N ALA A 31 18.92 21.09 36.55
CA ALA A 31 20.17 21.73 36.11
C ALA A 31 20.61 21.34 34.69
N ALA A 32 19.77 21.62 33.68
CA ALA A 32 20.21 21.64 32.28
C ALA A 32 19.26 22.50 31.42
N SER A 33 19.38 23.82 31.53
CA SER A 33 18.78 24.75 30.59
C SER A 33 19.67 24.89 29.34
N ASP A 34 19.33 24.20 28.25
CA ASP A 34 20.01 24.41 26.95
C ASP A 34 19.02 24.48 25.77
N HIS A 35 18.28 25.60 25.75
CA HIS A 35 18.08 26.47 24.59
C HIS A 35 17.78 25.89 23.18
N HIS A 36 16.73 25.07 22.98
CA HIS A 36 16.26 24.76 21.61
C HIS A 36 14.73 24.71 21.46
N GLY A 37 14.08 25.88 21.58
CA GLY A 37 12.64 26.05 21.28
C GLY A 37 12.41 27.26 20.37
N TRP A 38 11.62 27.05 19.32
CA TRP A 38 11.21 28.04 18.31
C TRP A 38 10.94 29.45 18.89
N GLN A 39 11.68 30.45 18.41
CA GLN A 39 11.50 31.85 18.77
C GLN A 39 10.29 32.47 18.04
N LYS A 40 9.40 33.09 18.81
CA LYS A 40 8.34 33.96 18.27
C LYS A 40 8.96 35.21 17.62
N VAL A 41 8.97 35.25 16.29
CA VAL A 41 9.30 36.48 15.54
C VAL A 41 8.11 37.44 15.66
N THR A 42 8.25 38.42 16.55
CA THR A 42 7.28 39.51 16.71
C THR A 42 7.78 40.70 15.91
N TYR A 43 7.08 41.08 14.84
CA TYR A 43 7.42 42.29 14.08
C TYR A 43 7.03 43.54 14.88
N PRO A 44 7.89 44.57 14.99
CA PRO A 44 7.53 45.83 15.61
C PRO A 44 6.45 46.54 14.77
N LYS A 45 5.28 46.64 15.38
CA LYS A 45 4.09 47.34 14.88
C LYS A 45 4.37 48.84 14.82
N ARG A 46 4.54 49.37 13.60
CA ARG A 46 4.71 50.81 13.36
C ARG A 46 3.44 51.56 13.79
N GLN A 47 3.57 52.40 14.82
CA GLN A 47 2.51 53.23 15.38
C GLN A 47 1.93 54.18 14.31
N ARG A 48 0.62 54.10 14.07
CA ARG A 48 -0.14 55.20 13.47
C ARG A 48 -1.13 55.67 14.55
N LYS A 49 -1.03 56.97 14.87
CA LYS A 49 -1.77 57.68 15.92
C LYS A 49 -3.25 57.30 15.99
N ALA A 50 -3.75 57.10 17.21
CA ALA A 50 -5.17 57.04 17.53
C ALA A 50 -5.65 58.36 18.15
N ALA A 51 -6.93 58.69 17.92
CA ALA A 51 -7.79 59.54 18.76
C ALA A 51 -9.27 59.25 18.36
N PRO A 52 -10.29 59.47 19.22
CA PRO A 52 -10.60 58.60 20.36
C PRO A 52 -12.07 58.12 20.45
N ALA A 53 -12.23 56.97 21.12
CA ALA A 53 -13.29 56.50 22.06
C ALA A 53 -14.81 56.40 21.71
N THR A 54 -15.31 55.14 21.83
CA THR A 54 -16.57 54.63 22.48
C THR A 54 -17.96 54.92 21.89
N PRO A 55 -19.02 54.12 22.20
CA PRO A 55 -19.11 52.71 22.60
C PRO A 55 -20.11 51.88 21.72
N VAL A 56 -20.12 50.56 21.89
CA VAL A 56 -21.18 49.64 21.39
C VAL A 56 -22.39 49.70 22.35
N PRO A 57 -23.64 49.64 21.89
CA PRO A 57 -24.43 48.39 21.97
C PRO A 57 -25.28 48.24 20.67
N SER A 58 -25.83 47.13 20.21
CA SER A 58 -26.43 45.93 20.80
C SER A 58 -26.87 45.08 19.58
N ASP A 59 -26.65 43.78 19.60
CA ASP A 59 -27.24 42.84 18.63
C ASP A 59 -28.77 42.74 18.90
N PRO A 60 -29.68 42.64 17.89
CA PRO A 60 -29.93 41.34 17.25
C PRO A 60 -30.45 41.40 15.79
N ARG A 61 -29.98 40.47 14.94
CA ARG A 61 -30.62 40.01 13.68
C ARG A 61 -30.69 40.99 12.49
N ALA A 62 -29.82 40.79 11.50
CA ALA A 62 -30.14 40.93 10.07
C ALA A 62 -29.01 40.36 9.17
N ASP A 63 -29.29 39.29 8.43
CA ASP A 63 -28.63 39.00 7.15
C ASP A 63 -29.15 39.97 6.07
N PRO A 64 -28.58 40.02 4.85
CA PRO A 64 -27.25 40.49 4.52
C PRO A 64 -27.37 41.70 3.58
N ARG A 65 -26.49 42.71 3.67
CA ARG A 65 -26.40 43.74 2.62
C ARG A 65 -25.02 43.78 1.97
N PRO A 66 -24.98 43.91 0.64
CA PRO A 66 -23.77 43.78 -0.16
C PRO A 66 -23.01 45.10 -0.14
N ASN A 67 -21.71 45.06 0.09
CA ASN A 67 -20.84 46.12 -0.43
C ASN A 67 -19.36 45.77 -0.36
N GLY A 68 -18.69 45.95 -1.50
CA GLY A 68 -17.25 46.16 -1.57
C GLY A 68 -16.54 45.14 -2.46
N PRO A 69 -15.86 45.57 -3.54
CA PRO A 69 -15.06 44.67 -4.36
C PRO A 69 -13.83 44.28 -3.55
N SER A 70 -13.87 43.11 -2.91
CA SER A 70 -12.65 42.49 -2.44
C SER A 70 -11.80 42.20 -3.67
N SER A 71 -10.63 42.84 -3.77
CA SER A 71 -9.62 42.48 -4.75
C SER A 71 -9.33 40.98 -4.58
N ASN A 72 -9.85 40.17 -5.50
CA ASN A 72 -9.61 38.73 -5.49
C ASN A 72 -8.13 38.52 -5.81
N VAL A 73 -7.31 38.45 -4.76
CA VAL A 73 -5.86 38.19 -4.81
C VAL A 73 -5.56 36.91 -5.62
N PHE A 74 -6.54 36.00 -5.69
CA PHE A 74 -6.47 34.75 -6.44
C PHE A 74 -6.95 34.83 -7.90
N ALA A 75 -7.47 35.97 -8.37
CA ALA A 75 -7.99 36.10 -9.74
C ALA A 75 -6.91 35.80 -10.81
N SER A 76 -5.66 36.19 -10.56
CA SER A 76 -4.53 35.86 -11.46
C SER A 76 -4.19 34.36 -11.44
N VAL A 77 -4.37 33.68 -10.31
CA VAL A 77 -4.13 32.24 -10.18
C VAL A 77 -5.23 31.45 -10.88
N GLU A 78 -6.49 31.88 -10.70
CA GLU A 78 -7.67 31.28 -11.31
C GLU A 78 -7.66 31.45 -12.84
N LYS A 79 -7.29 32.64 -13.34
CA LYS A 79 -7.08 32.88 -14.77
C LYS A 79 -6.01 31.95 -15.35
N LYS A 80 -4.87 31.80 -14.66
CA LYS A 80 -3.79 30.89 -15.09
C LYS A 80 -4.21 29.42 -15.04
N ALA A 81 -5.07 29.03 -14.11
CA ALA A 81 -5.63 27.68 -14.06
C ALA A 81 -6.59 27.42 -15.24
N HIS A 82 -7.45 28.39 -15.56
CA HIS A 82 -8.34 28.32 -16.72
C HIS A 82 -7.57 28.25 -18.05
N ASP A 83 -6.53 29.06 -18.21
CA ASP A 83 -5.70 29.07 -19.43
C ASP A 83 -4.97 27.72 -19.62
N ARG A 84 -4.46 27.12 -18.54
CA ARG A 84 -3.87 25.76 -18.59
C ARG A 84 -4.89 24.70 -18.99
N ARG A 85 -6.11 24.77 -18.45
CA ARG A 85 -7.17 23.83 -18.81
C ARG A 85 -7.52 23.95 -20.30
N ARG A 86 -7.70 25.17 -20.81
CA ARG A 86 -7.98 25.42 -22.22
C ARG A 86 -6.84 24.92 -23.13
N ALA A 87 -5.58 25.10 -22.73
CA ALA A 87 -4.42 24.60 -23.49
C ALA A 87 -4.34 23.07 -23.53
N LEU A 88 -4.72 22.39 -22.44
CA LEU A 88 -4.78 20.92 -22.41
C LEU A 88 -5.93 20.39 -23.27
N GLU A 89 -7.08 21.07 -23.24
CA GLU A 89 -8.24 20.72 -24.08
C GLU A 89 -7.95 20.94 -25.58
N SER A 90 -7.25 22.04 -25.95
CA SER A 90 -6.85 22.28 -27.33
C SER A 90 -5.80 21.28 -27.82
N ALA A 91 -4.79 20.95 -26.99
CA ALA A 91 -3.79 19.94 -27.32
C ALA A 91 -4.41 18.53 -27.46
N ALA A 92 -5.40 18.20 -26.63
CA ALA A 92 -6.13 16.94 -26.75
C ALA A 92 -6.98 16.88 -28.04
N ALA A 93 -7.62 17.99 -28.42
CA ALA A 93 -8.37 18.09 -29.67
C ALA A 93 -7.47 17.99 -30.91
N GLU A 94 -6.29 18.63 -30.90
CA GLU A 94 -5.30 18.53 -31.97
C GLU A 94 -4.72 17.10 -32.09
N ALA A 95 -4.43 16.44 -30.97
CA ALA A 95 -3.98 15.05 -30.97
C ALA A 95 -5.06 14.09 -31.50
N ALA A 96 -6.34 14.34 -31.19
CA ALA A 96 -7.46 13.57 -31.72
C ALA A 96 -7.64 13.80 -33.23
N ALA A 97 -7.48 15.03 -33.72
CA ALA A 97 -7.55 15.36 -35.14
C ALA A 97 -6.39 14.72 -35.94
N ALA A 98 -5.17 14.72 -35.39
CA ALA A 98 -4.02 14.06 -36.00
C ALA A 98 -4.18 12.53 -36.06
N ALA A 99 -4.78 11.92 -35.03
CA ALA A 99 -5.10 10.49 -35.02
C ALA A 99 -6.23 10.12 -36.01
N GLY A 100 -7.17 11.04 -36.25
CA GLY A 100 -8.21 10.90 -37.27
C GLY A 100 -7.65 10.94 -38.70
N ALA A 101 -6.76 11.90 -38.99
CA ALA A 101 -6.13 12.05 -40.31
C ALA A 101 -5.24 10.86 -40.71
N ALA A 102 -4.57 10.21 -39.73
CA ALA A 102 -3.77 9.01 -39.97
C ALA A 102 -4.61 7.78 -40.36
N ARG A 103 -5.91 7.76 -40.04
CA ARG A 103 -6.83 6.65 -40.39
C ARG A 103 -7.47 6.79 -41.77
N SER A 104 -7.45 7.97 -42.37
CA SER A 104 -8.02 8.22 -43.70
C SER A 104 -7.01 8.14 -44.85
N GLY A 105 -5.72 7.91 -44.58
CA GLY A 105 -4.65 7.88 -45.59
C GLY A 105 -4.28 6.50 -46.14
N ALA A 106 -4.87 5.41 -45.65
CA ALA A 106 -4.56 4.05 -46.10
C ALA A 106 -5.59 3.54 -47.11
N GLY A 107 -5.47 4.00 -48.37
CA GLY A 107 -6.25 3.44 -49.47
C GLY A 107 -5.91 4.05 -50.82
N ALA A 108 -4.97 3.40 -51.55
CA ALA A 108 -4.95 3.23 -53.02
C ALA A 108 -3.57 2.75 -53.55
N GLY A 109 -3.53 1.53 -54.12
CA GLY A 109 -2.67 1.00 -55.22
C GLY A 109 -1.13 1.14 -55.16
N HIS A 110 -0.28 0.39 -55.88
CA HIS A 110 -0.33 -0.79 -56.75
C HIS A 110 1.14 -1.16 -57.06
N ALA A 111 1.47 -2.46 -57.14
CA ALA A 111 2.60 -3.19 -57.78
C ALA A 111 4.05 -2.64 -57.90
N LEU A 112 4.99 -3.61 -57.84
CA LEU A 112 6.20 -3.88 -58.65
C LEU A 112 7.24 -4.54 -57.72
N ASP A 113 7.39 -5.86 -57.73
CA ASP A 113 8.27 -6.65 -58.63
C ASP A 113 9.76 -6.33 -58.45
N SER A 114 10.50 -7.30 -57.91
CA SER A 114 11.88 -7.64 -58.31
C SER A 114 12.28 -8.95 -57.64
N ASP A 115 12.28 -9.96 -58.48
CA ASP A 115 13.09 -11.17 -58.49
C ASP A 115 14.53 -10.95 -57.98
N ASP A 116 15.06 -11.94 -57.25
CA ASP A 116 16.42 -12.47 -57.45
C ASP A 116 16.56 -13.77 -56.63
N ASP A 117 16.53 -14.87 -57.38
CA ASP A 117 16.95 -16.21 -56.98
C ASP A 117 18.45 -16.23 -56.66
N ASP A 118 18.85 -17.08 -55.71
CA ASP A 118 20.09 -17.87 -55.84
C ASP A 118 20.05 -19.01 -54.80
N GLU A 119 19.65 -20.19 -55.28
CA GLU A 119 19.95 -21.48 -54.69
C GLU A 119 21.42 -21.83 -54.94
N ASP A 120 22.19 -22.22 -53.91
CA ASP A 120 23.12 -23.34 -54.09
C ASP A 120 23.36 -24.08 -52.77
N SER A 121 23.59 -25.36 -52.95
CA SER A 121 23.41 -26.51 -52.10
C SER A 121 24.66 -26.79 -51.24
N GLY A 122 24.54 -27.83 -50.42
CA GLY A 122 25.42 -28.13 -49.31
C GLY A 122 26.78 -28.72 -49.68
N ALA A 123 27.65 -28.83 -48.66
CA ALA A 123 28.48 -30.01 -48.44
C ALA A 123 29.17 -29.94 -47.07
N GLU A 124 29.23 -31.09 -46.42
CA GLU A 124 30.00 -31.36 -45.22
C GLU A 124 31.52 -31.23 -45.42
N GLY A 125 32.26 -31.02 -44.32
CA GLY A 125 33.69 -31.32 -44.25
C GLY A 125 34.47 -30.53 -43.19
N ALA A 126 34.74 -31.15 -42.04
CA ALA A 126 35.93 -30.82 -41.21
C ALA A 126 37.20 -31.42 -41.87
N PRO A 127 38.47 -31.15 -41.46
CA PRO A 127 38.97 -30.56 -40.19
C PRO A 127 40.21 -29.60 -40.25
N ARG A 128 40.50 -28.93 -39.10
CA ARG A 128 41.80 -28.45 -38.51
C ARG A 128 42.82 -27.70 -39.43
N THR A 129 43.42 -26.55 -39.09
CA THR A 129 44.37 -26.27 -37.98
C THR A 129 44.72 -24.76 -37.89
N ASP A 130 45.03 -24.32 -36.66
CA ASP A 130 45.94 -23.25 -36.19
C ASP A 130 45.94 -21.78 -36.69
N GLY A 131 45.94 -20.89 -35.68
CA GLY A 131 46.80 -19.70 -35.65
C GLY A 131 46.14 -18.32 -35.82
N GLY A 132 46.17 -17.49 -34.77
CA GLY A 132 46.32 -16.04 -34.91
C GLY A 132 45.20 -15.14 -34.38
N ALA A 133 45.54 -14.36 -33.35
CA ALA A 133 44.75 -13.38 -32.61
C ALA A 133 44.00 -12.29 -33.41
N GLY A 134 42.85 -11.83 -32.87
CA GLY A 134 42.21 -10.57 -33.28
C GLY A 134 40.78 -10.33 -32.75
N GLU A 135 40.68 -9.62 -31.63
CA GLU A 135 39.57 -8.83 -31.05
C GLU A 135 38.08 -9.30 -31.01
N PRO A 136 37.36 -8.99 -29.92
CA PRO A 136 36.06 -9.60 -29.59
C PRO A 136 34.89 -8.97 -30.35
N LYS A 137 34.36 -9.69 -31.33
CA LYS A 137 33.09 -9.34 -31.99
C LYS A 137 31.92 -9.58 -31.01
N LYS A 138 31.38 -8.48 -30.47
CA LYS A 138 30.13 -8.39 -29.71
C LYS A 138 29.07 -9.37 -30.23
N VAL A 139 28.84 -10.45 -29.49
CA VAL A 139 27.65 -11.29 -29.64
C VAL A 139 26.44 -10.41 -29.33
N LYS A 140 25.70 -10.03 -30.38
CA LYS A 140 24.37 -9.41 -30.26
C LYS A 140 23.50 -10.35 -29.43
N LYS A 141 23.29 -10.00 -28.15
CA LYS A 141 22.28 -10.59 -27.27
C LYS A 141 20.96 -10.64 -28.05
N LYS A 142 20.48 -11.86 -28.36
CA LYS A 142 19.11 -12.10 -28.83
C LYS A 142 18.17 -11.32 -27.92
N LYS A 143 17.44 -10.37 -28.50
CA LYS A 143 16.45 -9.54 -27.82
C LYS A 143 15.38 -10.51 -27.28
N LYS A 144 15.44 -10.78 -25.98
CA LYS A 144 14.50 -11.66 -25.27
C LYS A 144 13.09 -11.18 -25.63
N ALA A 145 12.29 -12.05 -26.26
CA ALA A 145 10.90 -11.74 -26.57
C ALA A 145 10.24 -11.16 -25.31
N LYS A 146 9.63 -9.97 -25.42
CA LYS A 146 8.95 -9.34 -24.29
C LYS A 146 7.89 -10.34 -23.82
N LYS A 147 8.05 -10.85 -22.59
CA LYS A 147 7.03 -11.71 -21.97
C LYS A 147 5.68 -11.01 -22.09
N PRO A 148 4.59 -11.74 -22.41
CA PRO A 148 3.24 -11.16 -22.41
C PRO A 148 3.01 -10.37 -21.12
N LYS A 149 2.63 -9.11 -21.25
CA LYS A 149 2.38 -8.20 -20.13
C LYS A 149 0.97 -8.46 -19.61
N VAL A 150 0.76 -9.64 -19.01
CA VAL A 150 -0.55 -10.01 -18.45
C VAL A 150 -0.84 -9.11 -17.25
N THR A 151 -1.93 -8.37 -17.33
CA THR A 151 -2.38 -7.47 -16.26
C THR A 151 -3.16 -8.24 -15.18
N VAL A 152 -3.31 -7.65 -13.99
CA VAL A 152 -4.15 -8.23 -12.92
C VAL A 152 -5.58 -8.42 -13.40
N ALA A 153 -6.13 -7.44 -14.12
CA ALA A 153 -7.48 -7.50 -14.68
C ALA A 153 -7.65 -8.63 -15.70
N GLU A 154 -6.70 -8.78 -16.62
CA GLU A 154 -6.72 -9.86 -17.60
C GLU A 154 -6.65 -11.25 -16.94
N ALA A 155 -5.80 -11.42 -15.93
CA ALA A 155 -5.71 -12.68 -15.19
C ALA A 155 -6.98 -12.97 -14.40
N ALA A 156 -7.53 -11.96 -13.71
CA ALA A 156 -8.77 -12.10 -12.95
C ALA A 156 -9.98 -12.45 -13.84
N SER A 157 -10.06 -11.86 -15.03
CA SER A 157 -11.14 -12.12 -15.99
C SER A 157 -11.18 -13.57 -16.52
N LYS A 158 -10.08 -14.33 -16.36
CA LYS A 158 -9.98 -15.73 -16.79
C LYS A 158 -10.35 -16.73 -15.71
N ILE A 159 -10.60 -16.27 -14.49
CA ILE A 159 -11.03 -17.15 -13.41
C ILE A 159 -12.47 -17.56 -13.70
N ASP A 160 -12.68 -18.86 -13.94
CA ASP A 160 -14.01 -19.40 -14.16
C ASP A 160 -14.70 -19.68 -12.83
N ALA A 161 -15.93 -19.17 -12.69
CA ALA A 161 -16.70 -19.31 -11.46
C ALA A 161 -17.16 -20.75 -11.21
N THR A 162 -17.44 -21.51 -12.27
CA THR A 162 -17.91 -22.89 -12.17
C THR A 162 -16.77 -23.82 -11.75
N ASP A 163 -15.60 -23.64 -12.36
CA ASP A 163 -14.36 -24.32 -12.00
C ASP A 163 -13.97 -24.03 -10.55
N LEU A 164 -14.02 -22.76 -10.13
CA LEU A 164 -13.77 -22.40 -8.73
C LEU A 164 -14.76 -23.09 -7.78
N ALA A 165 -16.05 -23.08 -8.09
CA ALA A 165 -17.04 -23.74 -7.25
C ALA A 165 -16.78 -25.26 -7.12
N ALA A 166 -16.49 -25.93 -8.24
CA ALA A 166 -16.16 -27.35 -8.26
C ALA A 166 -14.89 -27.63 -7.44
N PHE A 167 -13.85 -26.81 -7.60
CA PHE A 167 -12.61 -26.90 -6.83
C PHE A 167 -12.85 -26.74 -5.32
N LEU A 168 -13.69 -25.79 -4.91
CA LEU A 168 -14.00 -25.56 -3.50
C LEU A 168 -14.77 -26.73 -2.86
N VAL A 169 -15.66 -27.37 -3.61
CA VAL A 169 -16.35 -28.59 -3.17
C VAL A 169 -15.34 -29.72 -2.98
N ASP A 170 -14.45 -29.95 -3.94
CA ASP A 170 -13.41 -30.96 -3.85
C ASP A 170 -12.45 -30.71 -2.69
N VAL A 171 -11.97 -29.47 -2.52
CA VAL A 171 -11.09 -29.09 -1.40
C VAL A 171 -11.77 -29.29 -0.05
N THR A 172 -13.06 -28.95 0.06
CA THR A 172 -13.82 -29.15 1.30
C THR A 172 -13.95 -30.63 1.63
N GLY A 173 -14.28 -31.47 0.64
CA GLY A 173 -14.40 -32.91 0.84
C GLY A 173 -13.06 -33.60 1.12
N SER A 174 -12.03 -33.29 0.35
CA SER A 174 -10.70 -33.91 0.44
C SER A 174 -9.94 -33.55 1.71
N TYR A 175 -10.24 -32.40 2.31
CA TYR A 175 -9.53 -31.87 3.47
C TYR A 175 -10.49 -31.48 4.60
N ASP A 176 -11.61 -32.17 4.79
CA ASP A 176 -12.70 -31.80 5.71
C ASP A 176 -12.21 -31.41 7.12
N SER A 177 -11.30 -32.19 7.71
CA SER A 177 -10.72 -31.96 9.04
C SER A 177 -9.48 -31.05 9.06
N GLN A 178 -9.02 -30.55 7.91
CA GLN A 178 -7.76 -29.82 7.75
C GLN A 178 -8.02 -28.40 7.21
N THR A 179 -8.66 -27.57 8.02
CA THR A 179 -9.09 -26.20 7.65
C THR A 179 -7.95 -25.31 7.18
N ASP A 180 -6.76 -25.45 7.76
CA ASP A 180 -5.58 -24.69 7.33
C ASP A 180 -5.16 -25.08 5.91
N ILE A 181 -5.19 -26.38 5.60
CA ILE A 181 -4.88 -26.86 4.25
C ILE A 181 -5.91 -26.39 3.25
N GLN A 182 -7.20 -26.37 3.61
CA GLN A 182 -8.25 -25.84 2.74
C GLN A 182 -7.97 -24.38 2.36
N MET A 183 -7.61 -23.53 3.33
CA MET A 183 -7.26 -22.12 3.07
C MET A 183 -6.00 -21.98 2.19
N MET A 184 -5.00 -22.83 2.42
CA MET A 184 -3.79 -22.87 1.59
C MET A 184 -4.09 -23.31 0.15
N ARG A 185 -4.96 -24.31 -0.05
CA ARG A 185 -5.41 -24.75 -1.37
C ARG A 185 -6.21 -23.69 -2.10
N PHE A 186 -7.06 -22.97 -1.37
CA PHE A 186 -7.75 -21.81 -1.90
C PHE A 186 -6.77 -20.73 -2.37
N ALA A 187 -5.72 -20.46 -1.59
CA ALA A 187 -4.63 -19.56 -2.00
C ALA A 187 -3.88 -20.05 -3.24
N ASP A 188 -3.57 -21.35 -3.31
CA ASP A 188 -2.91 -21.97 -4.47
C ASP A 188 -3.72 -21.80 -5.76
N TYR A 189 -5.05 -21.91 -5.68
CA TYR A 189 -5.94 -21.73 -6.84
C TYR A 189 -5.78 -20.33 -7.45
N PHE A 190 -5.92 -19.28 -6.64
CA PHE A 190 -5.73 -17.91 -7.12
C PHE A 190 -4.27 -17.63 -7.52
N ALA A 191 -3.29 -18.22 -6.83
CA ALA A 191 -1.88 -18.07 -7.18
C ALA A 191 -1.57 -18.64 -8.57
N ARG A 192 -2.22 -19.75 -8.96
CA ARG A 192 -2.13 -20.30 -10.32
C ARG A 192 -2.75 -19.35 -11.34
N SER A 193 -3.94 -18.82 -11.05
CA SER A 193 -4.64 -17.87 -11.92
C SER A 193 -3.85 -16.57 -12.14
N PHE A 194 -3.14 -16.10 -11.12
CA PHE A 194 -2.31 -14.88 -11.20
C PHE A 194 -0.84 -15.13 -11.56
N SER A 195 -0.42 -16.38 -11.80
CA SER A 195 0.99 -16.74 -12.01
C SER A 195 1.68 -16.04 -13.19
N ALA A 196 0.90 -15.59 -14.18
CA ALA A 196 1.37 -14.84 -15.35
C ALA A 196 1.53 -13.34 -15.10
N VAL A 197 0.97 -12.81 -14.00
CA VAL A 197 1.05 -11.39 -13.65
C VAL A 197 2.46 -11.08 -13.17
N SER A 198 3.14 -10.17 -13.87
CA SER A 198 4.47 -9.72 -13.45
C SER A 198 4.38 -8.71 -12.31
N ALA A 199 5.42 -8.62 -11.46
CA ALA A 199 5.50 -7.62 -10.39
C ALA A 199 5.30 -6.17 -10.89
N SER A 200 5.68 -5.87 -12.13
CA SER A 200 5.45 -4.55 -12.72
C SER A 200 3.96 -4.20 -12.93
N GLN A 201 3.09 -5.21 -13.03
CA GLN A 201 1.64 -5.05 -13.16
C GLN A 201 0.93 -4.94 -11.82
N PHE A 202 1.63 -5.27 -10.72
CA PHE A 202 1.12 -5.12 -9.37
C PHE A 202 2.22 -4.58 -8.42
N PRO A 203 2.64 -3.31 -8.59
CA PRO A 203 3.69 -2.69 -7.78
C PRO A 203 3.12 -2.24 -6.43
N TRP A 204 2.70 -3.20 -5.60
CA TRP A 204 1.91 -2.96 -4.39
C TRP A 204 2.63 -2.05 -3.38
N THR A 205 3.95 -2.17 -3.22
CA THR A 205 4.74 -1.33 -2.31
C THR A 205 4.71 0.15 -2.69
N LYS A 206 4.83 0.44 -3.99
CA LYS A 206 4.69 1.79 -4.54
C LYS A 206 3.26 2.29 -4.39
N MET A 207 2.30 1.42 -4.70
CA MET A 207 0.87 1.73 -4.61
C MET A 207 0.48 2.14 -3.18
N PHE A 208 0.90 1.39 -2.16
CA PHE A 208 0.59 1.64 -0.76
C PHE A 208 1.24 2.92 -0.22
N ARG A 209 2.34 3.36 -0.84
CA ARG A 209 3.05 4.57 -0.46
C ARG A 209 2.43 5.83 -1.10
N GLU A 210 2.04 5.74 -2.36
CA GLU A 210 1.70 6.91 -3.18
C GLU A 210 0.20 7.10 -3.39
N SER A 211 -0.62 6.08 -3.13
CA SER A 211 -2.06 6.14 -3.37
C SER A 211 -2.84 6.43 -2.08
N PRO A 212 -3.99 7.13 -2.18
CA PRO A 212 -4.90 7.31 -1.05
C PRO A 212 -5.41 5.97 -0.51
N VAL A 213 -5.76 5.95 0.79
CA VAL A 213 -6.30 4.76 1.48
C VAL A 213 -7.50 4.17 0.75
N ALA A 214 -8.38 5.04 0.22
CA ALA A 214 -9.54 4.62 -0.54
C ALA A 214 -9.16 3.74 -1.75
N LYS A 215 -8.13 4.12 -2.50
CA LYS A 215 -7.70 3.38 -3.69
C LYS A 215 -7.06 2.04 -3.32
N ILE A 216 -6.18 2.01 -2.32
CA ILE A 216 -5.46 0.78 -1.97
C ILE A 216 -6.38 -0.29 -1.37
N ILE A 217 -7.48 0.12 -0.73
CA ILE A 217 -8.50 -0.81 -0.22
C ILE A 217 -9.25 -1.49 -1.38
N ASP A 218 -9.50 -0.78 -2.50
CA ASP A 218 -10.30 -1.28 -3.62
C ASP A 218 -9.50 -2.15 -4.60
N VAL A 219 -8.23 -1.80 -4.85
CA VAL A 219 -7.37 -2.40 -5.90
C VAL A 219 -7.08 -3.92 -5.78
N PRO A 220 -7.17 -4.60 -4.62
CA PRO A 220 -7.03 -6.04 -4.55
C PRO A 220 -8.20 -6.80 -5.17
N ILE A 221 -9.43 -6.27 -5.10
CA ILE A 221 -10.64 -7.01 -5.47
C ILE A 221 -11.43 -6.40 -6.63
N CYS A 222 -11.15 -5.17 -7.04
CA CYS A 222 -11.94 -4.45 -8.06
C CYS A 222 -11.95 -5.11 -9.45
N HIS A 223 -11.05 -6.07 -9.69
CA HIS A 223 -10.95 -6.83 -10.94
C HIS A 223 -11.55 -8.23 -10.87
N ILE A 224 -11.92 -8.69 -9.67
CA ILE A 224 -12.54 -10.00 -9.48
C ILE A 224 -14.00 -9.90 -9.93
N SER A 225 -14.46 -10.83 -10.76
CA SER A 225 -15.85 -10.86 -11.19
C SER A 225 -16.76 -11.11 -9.99
N GLU A 226 -17.98 -10.57 -10.04
CA GLU A 226 -18.94 -10.68 -8.94
C GLU A 226 -19.27 -12.14 -8.60
N SER A 227 -19.36 -13.02 -9.61
CA SER A 227 -19.60 -14.46 -9.41
C SER A 227 -18.46 -15.14 -8.65
N VAL A 228 -17.21 -14.90 -9.06
CA VAL A 228 -16.01 -15.43 -8.40
C VAL A 228 -15.90 -14.89 -6.97
N TYR A 229 -16.15 -13.59 -6.79
CA TYR A 229 -16.15 -12.96 -5.48
C TYR A 229 -17.20 -13.59 -4.57
N LYS A 230 -18.45 -13.73 -5.03
CA LYS A 230 -19.55 -14.29 -4.27
C LYS A 230 -19.27 -15.72 -3.83
N ILE A 231 -18.86 -16.59 -4.75
CA ILE A 231 -18.52 -18.00 -4.45
C ILE A 231 -17.40 -18.07 -3.41
N SER A 232 -16.36 -17.25 -3.58
CA SER A 232 -15.23 -17.17 -2.66
C SER A 232 -15.67 -16.78 -1.25
N VAL A 233 -16.42 -15.67 -1.12
CA VAL A 233 -16.81 -15.17 0.21
C VAL A 233 -17.86 -16.07 0.88
N ASP A 234 -18.77 -16.68 0.13
CA ASP A 234 -19.74 -17.64 0.68
C ASP A 234 -19.03 -18.88 1.23
N TRP A 235 -17.98 -19.34 0.57
CA TRP A 235 -17.16 -20.45 1.06
C TRP A 235 -16.31 -20.06 2.28
N ILE A 236 -15.65 -18.89 2.25
CA ILE A 236 -14.91 -18.34 3.39
C ILE A 236 -15.81 -18.21 4.63
N ALA A 237 -17.07 -17.79 4.45
CA ALA A 237 -18.01 -17.59 5.56
C ALA A 237 -18.28 -18.87 6.37
N GLN A 238 -18.06 -20.04 5.77
CA GLN A 238 -18.23 -21.36 6.39
C GLN A 238 -17.00 -21.83 7.17
N ARG A 239 -15.85 -21.17 7.03
CA ARG A 239 -14.63 -21.55 7.76
C ARG A 239 -14.69 -21.04 9.20
N SER A 240 -13.99 -21.73 10.11
CA SER A 240 -13.90 -21.32 11.50
C SER A 240 -13.09 -20.03 11.67
N THR A 241 -13.46 -19.20 12.64
CA THR A 241 -12.75 -17.94 12.94
C THR A 241 -11.28 -18.20 13.28
N GLU A 242 -10.96 -19.32 13.93
CA GLU A 242 -9.59 -19.72 14.27
C GLU A 242 -8.74 -20.00 13.02
N ALA A 243 -9.24 -20.82 12.08
CA ALA A 243 -8.52 -21.12 10.85
C ALA A 243 -8.31 -19.86 9.99
N LEU A 244 -9.33 -19.00 9.92
CA LEU A 244 -9.22 -17.71 9.25
C LEU A 244 -8.19 -16.79 9.94
N ALA A 245 -8.08 -16.83 11.27
CA ALA A 245 -7.09 -16.04 11.99
C ALA A 245 -5.66 -16.48 11.70
N SER A 246 -5.40 -17.79 11.73
CA SER A 246 -4.13 -18.38 11.32
C SER A 246 -3.77 -18.01 9.88
N PHE A 247 -4.74 -18.10 8.97
CA PHE A 247 -4.55 -17.73 7.57
C PHE A 247 -4.22 -16.24 7.38
N VAL A 248 -4.90 -15.34 8.11
CA VAL A 248 -4.64 -13.89 8.04
C VAL A 248 -3.22 -13.59 8.51
N LEU A 249 -2.77 -14.18 9.61
CA LEU A 249 -1.40 -14.03 10.10
C LEU A 249 -0.37 -14.57 9.11
N TRP A 250 -0.59 -15.76 8.55
CA TRP A 250 0.27 -16.34 7.51
C TRP A 250 0.36 -15.46 6.25
N SER A 251 -0.77 -14.87 5.84
CA SER A 251 -0.83 -13.95 4.69
C SER A 251 -0.07 -12.66 4.97
N LEU A 252 -0.23 -12.10 6.18
CA LEU A 252 0.52 -10.93 6.63
C LEU A 252 2.02 -11.20 6.66
N ASP A 253 2.43 -12.34 7.20
CA ASP A 253 3.83 -12.77 7.21
C ASP A 253 4.41 -12.85 5.80
N SER A 254 3.66 -13.44 4.86
CA SER A 254 4.06 -13.55 3.46
C SER A 254 4.19 -12.18 2.76
N ILE A 255 3.35 -11.21 3.12
CA ILE A 255 3.44 -9.83 2.62
C ILE A 255 4.64 -9.10 3.23
N LEU A 256 4.89 -9.27 4.53
CA LEU A 256 6.02 -8.64 5.22
C LEU A 256 7.37 -9.20 4.78
N ASP A 257 7.45 -10.50 4.50
CA ASP A 257 8.66 -11.12 3.95
C ASP A 257 8.95 -10.59 2.54
N ASP A 258 7.91 -10.43 1.70
CA ASP A 258 8.05 -9.77 0.39
C ASP A 258 8.46 -8.30 0.53
N LEU A 259 7.88 -7.57 1.49
CA LEU A 259 8.27 -6.19 1.77
C LEU A 259 9.77 -6.08 2.09
N ALA A 260 10.28 -6.95 2.97
CA ALA A 260 11.69 -6.99 3.34
C ALA A 260 12.59 -7.26 2.12
N ILE A 261 12.17 -8.19 1.26
CA ILE A 261 12.85 -8.50 -0.01
C ILE A 261 12.88 -7.27 -0.94
N GLN A 262 11.74 -6.61 -1.14
CA GLN A 262 11.64 -5.43 -2.01
C GLN A 262 12.50 -4.26 -1.46
N GLN A 263 12.58 -4.10 -0.14
CA GLN A 263 13.45 -3.07 0.46
C GLN A 263 14.94 -3.38 0.31
N ALA A 264 15.34 -4.65 0.42
CA ALA A 264 16.74 -5.06 0.26
C ALA A 264 17.24 -4.83 -1.18
N THR A 265 16.39 -5.06 -2.18
CA THR A 265 16.74 -4.85 -3.60
C THR A 265 16.93 -3.39 -3.98
N VAL A 266 16.26 -2.45 -3.30
CA VAL A 266 16.43 -0.99 -3.52
C VAL A 266 17.78 -0.48 -2.99
N LYS A 267 18.40 -1.17 -2.01
CA LYS A 267 19.66 -0.75 -1.38
C LYS A 267 20.92 -1.32 -2.04
N VAL A 268 20.83 -2.39 -2.84
CA VAL A 268 22.00 -3.08 -3.43
C VAL A 268 21.94 -3.04 -4.96
N SER A 269 22.58 -2.04 -5.56
CA SER A 269 22.69 -1.85 -7.01
C SER A 269 23.65 -2.83 -7.73
N LYS A 270 23.88 -4.06 -7.23
CA LYS A 270 24.82 -5.02 -7.86
C LYS A 270 24.26 -6.44 -7.99
N LYS A 271 24.08 -6.83 -9.25
CA LYS A 271 23.82 -8.15 -9.86
C LYS A 271 22.39 -8.72 -9.76
N PRO A 272 21.80 -9.17 -10.88
CA PRO A 272 20.48 -9.80 -10.91
C PRO A 272 20.63 -11.27 -10.53
N VAL A 273 20.64 -11.59 -9.24
CA VAL A 273 20.16 -12.90 -8.83
C VAL A 273 18.66 -12.85 -9.02
N GLN A 274 18.15 -13.71 -9.89
CA GLN A 274 16.74 -13.86 -10.18
C GLN A 274 16.05 -14.37 -8.91
N GLN A 275 15.76 -13.45 -7.98
CA GLN A 275 14.89 -13.75 -6.86
C GLN A 275 13.52 -14.11 -7.42
N PRO A 276 12.84 -15.12 -6.85
CA PRO A 276 11.47 -15.40 -7.23
C PRO A 276 10.65 -14.17 -6.84
N SER A 277 10.34 -13.32 -7.83
CA SER A 277 9.23 -12.40 -7.68
C SER A 277 8.08 -13.25 -7.19
N SER A 278 7.55 -12.91 -6.04
CA SER A 278 6.49 -13.58 -5.33
C SER A 278 5.23 -13.61 -6.22
N LYS A 279 5.20 -14.57 -7.15
CA LYS A 279 4.16 -14.74 -8.19
C LYS A 279 2.76 -14.88 -7.57
N ALA A 280 2.69 -15.21 -6.28
CA ALA A 280 1.48 -15.35 -5.51
C ALA A 280 1.01 -14.07 -4.78
N GLN A 281 1.74 -12.94 -4.81
CA GLN A 281 1.35 -11.76 -4.01
C GLN A 281 -0.04 -11.24 -4.35
N VAL A 282 -0.35 -11.16 -5.65
CA VAL A 282 -1.69 -10.73 -6.09
C VAL A 282 -2.76 -11.60 -5.45
N ALA A 283 -2.57 -12.93 -5.46
CA ALA A 283 -3.48 -13.88 -4.85
C ALA A 283 -3.61 -13.69 -3.33
N ILE A 284 -2.49 -13.48 -2.63
CA ILE A 284 -2.49 -13.25 -1.18
C ILE A 284 -3.29 -11.98 -0.86
N PHE A 285 -3.05 -10.86 -1.55
CA PHE A 285 -3.80 -9.62 -1.34
C PHE A 285 -5.29 -9.78 -1.65
N VAL A 286 -5.63 -10.46 -2.75
CA VAL A 286 -7.02 -10.74 -3.16
C VAL A 286 -7.75 -11.55 -2.09
N ILE A 287 -7.17 -12.67 -1.66
CA ILE A 287 -7.83 -13.57 -0.70
C ILE A 287 -7.86 -12.96 0.69
N LEU A 288 -6.78 -12.34 1.15
CA LEU A 288 -6.76 -11.66 2.43
C LEU A 288 -7.82 -10.54 2.49
N ALA A 289 -8.01 -9.78 1.42
CA ALA A 289 -9.08 -8.80 1.32
C ALA A 289 -10.47 -9.45 1.39
N MET A 290 -10.71 -10.53 0.65
CA MET A 290 -11.99 -11.27 0.72
C MET A 290 -12.26 -11.81 2.13
N THR A 291 -11.25 -12.38 2.79
CA THR A 291 -11.36 -12.90 4.16
C THR A 291 -11.72 -11.81 5.16
N LEU A 292 -10.97 -10.71 5.17
CA LEU A 292 -11.20 -9.61 6.11
C LEU A 292 -12.53 -8.90 5.87
N ARG A 293 -12.99 -8.78 4.61
CA ARG A 293 -14.31 -8.22 4.30
C ARG A 293 -15.46 -9.14 4.68
N ARG A 294 -15.28 -10.46 4.55
CA ARG A 294 -16.35 -11.44 4.82
C ARG A 294 -16.50 -11.77 6.31
N LYS A 295 -15.38 -11.83 7.02
CA LYS A 295 -15.27 -12.20 8.44
C LYS A 295 -14.34 -11.20 9.16
N PRO A 296 -14.76 -9.92 9.28
CA PRO A 296 -13.95 -8.90 9.92
C PRO A 296 -13.68 -9.19 11.40
N ASP A 297 -14.59 -9.92 12.06
CA ASP A 297 -14.51 -10.38 13.45
C ASP A 297 -13.22 -11.14 13.80
N VAL A 298 -12.60 -11.79 12.80
CA VAL A 298 -11.27 -12.42 12.93
C VAL A 298 -10.22 -11.42 13.44
N LEU A 299 -10.35 -10.13 13.17
CA LEU A 299 -9.39 -9.15 13.68
C LEU A 299 -9.36 -9.09 15.22
N TYR A 300 -10.47 -9.37 15.93
CA TYR A 300 -10.46 -9.31 17.39
C TYR A 300 -9.39 -10.22 18.01
N SER A 301 -9.15 -11.41 17.44
CA SER A 301 -8.13 -12.33 17.92
C SER A 301 -6.71 -11.94 17.49
N ILE A 302 -6.57 -11.22 16.37
CA ILE A 302 -5.27 -10.90 15.76
C ILE A 302 -4.71 -9.56 16.25
N LEU A 303 -5.56 -8.60 16.60
CA LEU A 303 -5.15 -7.24 17.00
C LEU A 303 -4.12 -7.22 18.15
N PRO A 304 -4.23 -8.03 19.21
CA PRO A 304 -3.18 -8.10 20.24
C PRO A 304 -1.82 -8.50 19.66
N THR A 305 -1.80 -9.50 18.77
CA THR A 305 -0.57 -9.95 18.10
C THR A 305 0.05 -8.85 17.25
N LEU A 306 -0.74 -8.08 16.50
CA LEU A 306 -0.22 -6.96 15.68
C LEU A 306 0.38 -5.85 16.56
N ARG A 307 -0.21 -5.62 17.73
CA ARG A 307 0.23 -4.59 18.67
C ARG A 307 1.46 -5.00 19.45
N GLU A 308 1.58 -6.25 19.85
CA GLU A 308 2.58 -6.69 20.85
C GLU A 308 3.81 -7.35 20.21
N ASN A 309 3.65 -7.96 19.04
CA ASN A 309 4.77 -8.63 18.37
C ASN A 309 5.57 -7.63 17.49
N PRO A 310 6.87 -7.43 17.76
CA PRO A 310 7.73 -6.53 16.99
C PRO A 310 7.79 -6.83 15.48
N LYS A 311 7.45 -8.07 15.07
CA LYS A 311 7.35 -8.45 13.65
C LYS A 311 6.36 -7.58 12.88
N TYR A 312 5.27 -7.14 13.49
CA TYR A 312 4.24 -6.32 12.83
C TYR A 312 4.41 -4.82 13.11
N GLN A 313 5.31 -4.46 14.03
CA GLN A 313 5.62 -3.07 14.34
C GLN A 313 6.67 -2.49 13.39
N GLY A 314 6.55 -1.20 13.10
CA GLY A 314 7.48 -0.47 12.24
C GLY A 314 6.76 0.52 11.32
N GLN A 315 7.41 1.63 11.01
CA GLN A 315 6.87 2.67 10.12
C GLN A 315 6.64 2.17 8.70
N ASP A 316 7.52 1.30 8.22
CA ASP A 316 7.47 0.71 6.89
C ASP A 316 6.35 -0.33 6.73
N LYS A 317 5.93 -0.96 7.84
CA LYS A 317 4.87 -1.97 7.89
C LYS A 317 3.48 -1.35 8.08
N LEU A 318 3.41 -0.14 8.62
CA LEU A 318 2.15 0.51 8.95
C LEU A 318 1.18 0.66 7.76
N PRO A 319 1.62 0.97 6.52
CA PRO A 319 0.70 0.97 5.37
C PRO A 319 -0.01 -0.38 5.15
N VAL A 320 0.65 -1.51 5.44
CA VAL A 320 0.03 -2.85 5.37
C VAL A 320 -0.99 -3.03 6.49
N ILE A 321 -0.69 -2.60 7.71
CA ILE A 321 -1.61 -2.67 8.85
C ILE A 321 -2.85 -1.80 8.62
N ILE A 322 -2.65 -0.57 8.13
CA ILE A 322 -3.74 0.34 7.73
C ILE A 322 -4.61 -0.31 6.65
N TRP A 323 -4.00 -0.95 5.65
CA TRP A 323 -4.74 -1.66 4.62
C TRP A 323 -5.55 -2.83 5.18
N VAL A 324 -5.00 -3.65 6.09
CA VAL A 324 -5.73 -4.76 6.73
C VAL A 324 -6.96 -4.26 7.49
N ILE A 325 -6.79 -3.23 8.32
CA ILE A 325 -7.91 -2.61 9.06
C ILE A 325 -8.91 -2.00 8.07
N GLY A 326 -8.42 -1.40 6.99
CA GLY A 326 -9.22 -0.88 5.89
C GLY A 326 -10.04 -1.94 5.17
N GLN A 327 -9.55 -3.17 5.00
CA GLN A 327 -10.34 -4.26 4.43
C GLN A 327 -11.45 -4.70 5.39
N ALA A 328 -11.13 -4.88 6.68
CA ALA A 328 -12.14 -5.26 7.66
C ALA A 328 -13.24 -4.21 7.81
N SER A 329 -12.90 -2.92 7.71
CA SER A 329 -13.89 -1.85 7.78
C SER A 329 -14.88 -1.81 6.62
N GLN A 330 -14.55 -2.41 5.47
CA GLN A 330 -15.50 -2.58 4.37
C GLN A 330 -16.53 -3.69 4.66
N GLY A 331 -16.17 -4.67 5.49
CA GLY A 331 -17.08 -5.72 5.94
C GLY A 331 -17.93 -5.29 7.13
N ASP A 332 -17.29 -4.68 8.12
CA ASP A 332 -17.91 -4.14 9.31
C ASP A 332 -17.17 -2.87 9.78
N PRO A 333 -17.78 -1.67 9.60
CA PRO A 333 -17.19 -0.41 10.06
C PRO A 333 -16.90 -0.36 11.56
N VAL A 334 -17.66 -1.08 12.40
CA VAL A 334 -17.48 -1.11 13.86
C VAL A 334 -16.17 -1.82 14.20
N VAL A 335 -15.92 -2.97 13.58
CA VAL A 335 -14.65 -3.70 13.72
C VAL A 335 -13.49 -2.84 13.22
N GLY A 336 -13.66 -2.17 12.08
CA GLY A 336 -12.68 -1.24 11.53
C GLY A 336 -12.32 -0.11 12.50
N MET A 337 -13.33 0.53 13.08
CA MET A 337 -13.15 1.60 14.07
C MET A 337 -12.48 1.08 15.34
N TYR A 338 -12.92 -0.07 15.86
CA TYR A 338 -12.29 -0.70 17.02
C TYR A 338 -10.81 -0.98 16.78
N ALA A 339 -10.48 -1.60 15.64
CA ALA A 339 -9.10 -1.89 15.27
C ALA A 339 -8.26 -0.61 15.11
N TRP A 340 -8.82 0.44 14.50
CA TRP A 340 -8.18 1.74 14.36
C TRP A 340 -7.85 2.36 15.73
N VAL A 341 -8.81 2.38 16.66
CA VAL A 341 -8.62 2.92 18.02
C VAL A 341 -7.56 2.13 18.79
N GLN A 342 -7.54 0.80 18.66
CA GLN A 342 -6.63 -0.04 19.45
C GLN A 342 -5.21 -0.09 18.90
N ASN A 343 -5.02 0.03 17.58
CA ASN A 343 -3.71 -0.22 16.93
C ASN A 343 -3.10 0.99 16.24
N LEU A 344 -3.91 1.92 15.73
CA LEU A 344 -3.42 3.07 14.95
C LEU A 344 -3.45 4.37 15.74
N LEU A 345 -4.50 4.61 16.53
CA LEU A 345 -4.61 5.81 17.35
C LEU A 345 -3.43 6.00 18.33
N PRO A 346 -2.93 4.97 19.04
CA PRO A 346 -1.77 5.13 19.92
C PRO A 346 -0.51 5.57 19.16
N GLN A 347 -0.40 5.23 17.87
CA GLN A 347 0.74 5.60 17.03
C GLN A 347 0.73 7.09 16.67
N LEU A 348 -0.44 7.75 16.71
CA LEU A 348 -0.57 9.19 16.46
C LEU A 348 -0.04 10.06 17.60
N TYR A 349 -0.10 9.56 18.84
CA TYR A 349 0.36 10.28 20.03
C TYR A 349 1.77 9.86 20.50
N GLY A 350 2.31 8.76 19.95
CA GLY A 350 3.61 8.22 20.32
C GLY A 350 4.82 8.79 19.53
N LYS A 351 5.98 8.14 19.67
CA LYS A 351 7.24 8.47 18.95
C LYS A 351 7.10 8.47 17.42
N LEU A 352 6.07 7.79 16.88
CA LEU A 352 5.75 7.70 15.46
C LEU A 352 4.97 8.91 14.92
N SER A 353 4.51 9.81 15.80
CA SER A 353 3.81 11.06 15.46
C SER A 353 4.61 12.00 14.55
N GLY A 354 5.93 11.82 14.47
CA GLY A 354 6.83 12.62 13.64
C GLY A 354 6.75 12.31 12.13
N ASN A 355 6.13 11.20 11.70
CA ASN A 355 6.00 10.89 10.28
C ASN A 355 4.67 11.43 9.71
N PRO A 356 4.69 12.50 8.90
CA PRO A 356 3.47 13.12 8.38
C PRO A 356 2.69 12.19 7.45
N GLN A 357 3.35 11.30 6.71
CA GLN A 357 2.70 10.38 5.79
C GLN A 357 1.89 9.31 6.53
N VAL A 358 2.45 8.74 7.60
CA VAL A 358 1.79 7.74 8.43
C VAL A 358 0.57 8.34 9.14
N ARG A 359 0.71 9.56 9.65
CA ARG A 359 -0.41 10.30 10.23
C ARG A 359 -1.51 10.52 9.21
N ASP A 360 -1.15 10.98 8.01
CA ASP A 360 -2.09 11.22 6.91
C ASP A 360 -2.86 9.94 6.53
N LEU A 361 -2.17 8.81 6.29
CA LEU A 361 -2.83 7.54 5.98
C LEU A 361 -3.76 7.07 7.12
N THR A 362 -3.36 7.25 8.37
CA THR A 362 -4.17 6.88 9.53
C THR A 362 -5.46 7.71 9.59
N LEU A 363 -5.39 9.01 9.32
CA LEU A 363 -6.55 9.91 9.28
C LEU A 363 -7.43 9.66 8.05
N GLN A 364 -6.84 9.39 6.88
CA GLN A 364 -7.60 8.99 5.68
C GLN A 364 -8.41 7.71 5.92
N LEU A 365 -7.86 6.74 6.66
CA LEU A 365 -8.61 5.55 7.04
C LEU A 365 -9.79 5.89 7.94
N MET A 366 -9.58 6.74 8.95
CA MET A 366 -10.65 7.20 9.84
C MET A 366 -11.77 7.89 9.06
N GLU A 367 -11.43 8.82 8.18
CA GLU A 367 -12.38 9.51 7.31
C GLU A 367 -13.18 8.53 6.46
N ARG A 368 -12.51 7.51 5.88
CA ARG A 368 -13.20 6.49 5.08
C ARG A 368 -14.14 5.64 5.91
N ILE A 369 -13.76 5.23 7.13
CA ILE A 369 -14.65 4.46 8.03
C ILE A 369 -15.90 5.28 8.36
N LEU A 370 -15.71 6.57 8.68
CA LEU A 370 -16.79 7.48 9.06
C LEU A 370 -17.68 7.92 7.90
N SER A 371 -17.17 7.93 6.68
CA SER A 371 -17.93 8.26 5.47
C SER A 371 -19.00 7.22 5.12
N GLY A 372 -19.05 6.09 5.84
CA GLY A 372 -20.01 5.02 5.65
C GLY A 372 -19.73 4.18 4.39
N PRO A 373 -20.45 3.05 4.21
CA PRO A 373 -20.44 2.34 2.94
C PRO A 373 -21.01 3.25 1.84
N LYS A 374 -20.33 3.29 0.68
CA LYS A 374 -20.83 3.98 -0.52
C LYS A 374 -21.86 3.13 -1.23
#